data_AF-A0A1W1D4L5-F1
#
_entry.id   AF-A0A1W1D4L5-F1
#
_cell.length_a   1.000
_cell.length_b   1.000
_cell.length_c   1.000
_cell.angle_alpha   90.00
_cell.angle_beta   90.00
_cell.angle_gamma   90.00
#
_symmetry.space_group_name_H-M   'P 1'
#
loop_
_entity.id
_entity.type
_entity.pdbx_description
1 polymer ?
#
loop_
_entity_poly.entity_id
_entity_poly.type
_entity_poly.pdbx_seq_one_letter_code
_entity_poly.pdbx_strand_id
1 'polypeptide(L)'
;MVKKGLVTSMVAATLLFIGCGEDDNGKSRLEIQHMLDKGEFNAVIQQLEGRATSVEDNIALASAYMGKAGYSLLEVGKDMASDNNDTITQLVGDDKPASSINDLDKAAFYYKKVVGENTCNEAEKNGTTLDDAQKDVCLFIGLSAVAKTATTLDLLADDVSAFSIDNNNNESNTTDYKLQASACAMQFAFDNNLSVTSSDDCTFQVAPQDVTFTLTHRVYRPLVIHVKNDENLSNNYHFLLTQEDNLTHTRSTALTKDYCTNDDFTRFPTYKEGLYACPINENPLQEETTSVGVLTDTLNGDIDSIITAAPEDNNGEKIGEDDVTKFKCDVINGEYNKDTKECIVTTEDNQTAPVDFNQREITEEEVISYINSRSKD
;
A
#
# COMPACT_ATOMS: atom_id res chain seq x y z
N MET A 1 0.14 32.48 -1.58
CA MET A 1 -0.37 32.34 -0.19
C MET A 1 -1.88 32.09 -0.16
N VAL A 2 -2.41 31.32 -1.12
CA VAL A 2 -3.80 30.82 -1.15
C VAL A 2 -3.68 29.38 -1.66
N LYS A 3 -3.39 28.41 -0.78
CA LYS A 3 -3.24 26.99 -1.17
C LYS A 3 -3.84 25.98 -0.18
N LYS A 4 -4.29 26.40 1.01
CA LYS A 4 -4.64 25.47 2.11
C LYS A 4 -6.13 25.20 2.31
N GLY A 5 -7.01 25.76 1.47
CA GLY A 5 -8.46 25.80 1.76
C GLY A 5 -9.35 24.90 0.92
N LEU A 6 -8.88 24.36 -0.21
CA LEU A 6 -9.75 23.70 -1.19
C LEU A 6 -9.86 22.18 -1.00
N VAL A 7 -8.75 21.50 -0.71
CA VAL A 7 -8.75 20.02 -0.54
C VAL A 7 -9.56 19.60 0.69
N THR A 8 -9.48 20.36 1.78
CA THR A 8 -10.22 20.07 3.03
C THR A 8 -11.72 20.38 2.93
N SER A 9 -12.12 21.24 1.99
CA SER A 9 -13.52 21.63 1.78
C SER A 9 -14.27 20.65 0.87
N MET A 10 -13.58 19.88 0.03
CA MET A 10 -14.20 18.90 -0.88
C MET A 10 -14.55 17.60 -0.14
N VAL A 11 -13.62 17.02 0.62
CA VAL A 11 -13.82 15.76 1.36
C VAL A 11 -14.97 15.83 2.37
N ALA A 12 -15.15 16.98 3.03
CA ALA A 12 -16.24 17.18 3.98
C ALA A 12 -17.61 17.45 3.32
N ALA A 13 -17.63 17.98 2.10
CA ALA A 13 -18.89 18.36 1.44
C ALA A 13 -19.59 17.15 0.81
N THR A 14 -18.87 16.19 0.24
CA THR A 14 -19.46 15.06 -0.50
C THR A 14 -20.24 14.09 0.41
N LEU A 15 -19.84 13.95 1.68
CA LEU A 15 -20.60 13.18 2.69
C LEU A 15 -21.82 13.94 3.23
N LEU A 16 -21.79 15.28 3.23
CA LEU A 16 -22.83 16.11 3.83
C LEU A 16 -24.05 16.37 2.93
N PHE A 17 -23.98 16.14 1.61
CA PHE A 17 -25.05 16.53 0.68
C PHE A 17 -25.99 15.42 0.19
N ILE A 18 -25.86 14.17 0.66
CA ILE A 18 -26.70 13.05 0.16
C ILE A 18 -27.87 12.69 1.12
N GLY A 19 -28.02 13.40 2.24
CA GLY A 19 -28.93 13.01 3.33
C GLY A 19 -29.92 14.08 3.81
N CYS A 20 -30.89 14.49 2.97
CA CYS A 20 -32.11 15.16 3.46
C CYS A 20 -33.34 14.71 2.66
N GLY A 21 -33.75 13.46 2.85
CA GLY A 21 -35.05 12.92 2.43
C GLY A 21 -35.81 12.39 3.64
N GLU A 22 -37.09 12.75 3.79
CA GLU A 22 -37.98 12.41 4.93
C GLU A 22 -38.55 10.97 4.89
N ASP A 23 -37.98 10.10 4.07
CA ASP A 23 -38.36 8.70 3.88
C ASP A 23 -37.54 7.74 4.78
N ASP A 24 -38.04 6.52 5.00
CA ASP A 24 -37.39 5.53 5.88
C ASP A 24 -35.98 5.15 5.40
N ASN A 25 -35.71 5.30 4.10
CA ASN A 25 -34.36 5.20 3.53
C ASN A 25 -33.45 6.36 3.98
N GLY A 26 -33.98 7.57 4.13
CA GLY A 26 -33.26 8.74 4.63
C GLY A 26 -32.87 8.58 6.11
N LYS A 27 -33.73 7.98 6.94
CA LYS A 27 -33.40 7.64 8.34
C LYS A 27 -32.27 6.63 8.45
N SER A 28 -32.33 5.55 7.65
CA SER A 28 -31.25 4.55 7.62
C SER A 28 -29.93 5.15 7.13
N ARG A 29 -29.96 6.07 6.16
CA ARG A 29 -28.77 6.77 5.66
C ARG A 29 -28.17 7.69 6.72
N LEU A 30 -29.00 8.45 7.42
CA LEU A 30 -28.55 9.32 8.50
C LEU A 30 -27.95 8.51 9.67
N GLU A 31 -28.52 7.34 9.97
CA GLU A 31 -27.97 6.42 10.97
C GLU A 31 -26.60 5.89 10.57
N ILE A 32 -26.43 5.48 9.30
CA ILE A 32 -25.13 5.03 8.74
C ILE A 32 -24.09 6.15 8.83
N GLN A 33 -24.43 7.38 8.42
CA GLN A 33 -23.52 8.52 8.51
C GLN A 33 -23.12 8.79 9.97
N HIS A 34 -24.08 8.75 10.88
CA HIS A 34 -23.80 8.95 12.32
C HIS A 34 -22.90 7.86 12.90
N MET A 35 -23.01 6.62 12.43
CA MET A 35 -22.08 5.54 12.81
C MET A 35 -20.67 5.78 12.24
N LEU A 36 -20.56 6.21 10.98
CA LEU A 36 -19.27 6.58 10.38
C LEU A 36 -18.60 7.71 11.15
N ASP A 37 -19.33 8.78 11.47
CA ASP A 37 -18.81 9.95 12.19
C ASP A 37 -18.34 9.60 13.61
N LYS A 38 -18.90 8.56 14.23
CA LYS A 38 -18.49 8.03 15.53
C LYS A 38 -17.36 7.01 15.48
N GLY A 39 -16.92 6.60 14.29
CA GLY A 39 -15.95 5.52 14.11
C GLY A 39 -16.50 4.13 14.39
N GLU A 40 -17.83 3.95 14.34
CA GLU A 40 -18.50 2.64 14.52
C GLU A 40 -18.42 1.80 13.22
N PHE A 41 -17.23 1.68 12.63
CA PHE A 41 -17.01 1.10 11.30
C PHE A 41 -17.50 -0.35 11.17
N ASN A 42 -17.25 -1.18 12.20
CA ASN A 42 -17.73 -2.56 12.21
C ASN A 42 -19.26 -2.66 12.18
N ALA A 43 -19.98 -1.71 12.78
CA ALA A 43 -21.44 -1.69 12.77
C ALA A 43 -21.97 -1.37 11.36
N VAL A 44 -21.35 -0.39 10.68
CA VAL A 44 -21.66 -0.03 9.29
C VAL A 44 -21.41 -1.23 8.36
N ILE A 45 -20.27 -1.89 8.50
CA ILE A 45 -19.92 -3.09 7.71
C ILE A 45 -20.96 -4.19 7.94
N GLN A 46 -21.31 -4.51 9.18
CA GLN A 46 -22.32 -5.54 9.49
C GLN A 46 -23.71 -5.21 8.91
N GLN A 47 -24.06 -3.94 8.82
CA GLN A 47 -25.36 -3.51 8.31
C GLN A 47 -25.44 -3.58 6.78
N LEU A 48 -24.35 -3.26 6.08
CA LEU A 48 -24.32 -3.06 4.64
C LEU A 48 -23.65 -4.20 3.85
N GLU A 49 -22.72 -4.95 4.43
CA GLU A 49 -22.01 -6.02 3.73
C GLU A 49 -22.97 -7.12 3.27
N GLY A 50 -22.92 -7.44 1.97
CA GLY A 50 -23.85 -8.36 1.32
C GLY A 50 -25.26 -7.80 1.07
N ARG A 51 -25.52 -6.53 1.42
CA ARG A 51 -26.82 -5.85 1.25
C ARG A 51 -26.72 -4.53 0.48
N ALA A 52 -25.52 -3.96 0.34
CA ALA A 52 -25.29 -2.72 -0.38
C ALA A 52 -25.74 -2.84 -1.85
N THR A 53 -26.65 -1.95 -2.27
CA THR A 53 -27.18 -1.94 -3.64
C THR A 53 -27.12 -0.56 -4.30
N SER A 54 -27.03 0.52 -3.50
CA SER A 54 -26.94 1.88 -4.03
C SER A 54 -25.50 2.40 -4.07
N VAL A 55 -25.29 3.49 -4.80
CA VAL A 55 -23.99 4.21 -4.82
C VAL A 55 -23.60 4.63 -3.40
N GLU A 56 -24.54 5.17 -2.63
CA GLU A 56 -24.32 5.62 -1.27
C GLU A 56 -23.97 4.47 -0.32
N ASP A 57 -24.64 3.32 -0.45
CA ASP A 57 -24.30 2.14 0.36
C ASP A 57 -22.85 1.71 0.09
N ASN A 58 -22.42 1.71 -1.18
CA ASN A 58 -21.06 1.35 -1.56
C ASN A 58 -20.03 2.38 -1.07
N ILE A 59 -20.32 3.69 -1.15
CA ILE A 59 -19.44 4.75 -0.61
C ILE A 59 -19.32 4.61 0.91
N ALA A 60 -20.43 4.40 1.62
CA ALA A 60 -20.43 4.24 3.07
C ALA A 60 -19.67 2.98 3.50
N LEU A 61 -19.84 1.88 2.76
CA LEU A 61 -19.14 0.63 3.02
C LEU A 61 -17.64 0.77 2.76
N ALA A 62 -17.25 1.44 1.67
CA ALA A 62 -15.87 1.76 1.37
C ALA A 62 -15.22 2.64 2.46
N SER A 63 -15.95 3.68 2.90
CA SER A 63 -15.50 4.58 3.98
C SER A 63 -15.35 3.85 5.31
N ALA A 64 -16.28 2.93 5.64
CA ALA A 64 -16.17 2.11 6.83
C ALA A 64 -14.95 1.19 6.80
N TYR A 65 -14.66 0.59 5.64
CA TYR A 65 -13.47 -0.25 5.46
C TYR A 65 -12.16 0.55 5.56
N MET A 66 -12.10 1.73 4.95
CA MET A 66 -10.94 2.63 5.10
C MET A 66 -10.74 3.08 6.55
N GLY A 67 -11.81 3.47 7.23
CA GLY A 67 -11.79 3.83 8.65
C GLY A 67 -11.35 2.67 9.54
N LYS A 68 -11.85 1.45 9.27
CA LYS A 68 -11.44 0.24 9.98
C LYS A 68 -9.96 -0.10 9.80
N ALA A 69 -9.39 0.23 8.63
CA ALA A 69 -7.95 0.14 8.38
C ALA A 69 -7.12 1.17 9.16
N GLY A 70 -7.74 2.09 9.89
CA GLY A 70 -7.07 3.12 10.68
C GLY A 70 -6.74 4.37 9.89
N TYR A 71 -7.44 4.62 8.78
CA TYR A 71 -7.28 5.79 7.92
C TYR A 71 -8.58 6.57 7.81
N SER A 72 -8.56 7.86 8.11
CA SER A 72 -9.65 8.75 7.70
C SER A 72 -9.29 9.44 6.39
N LEU A 73 -10.25 9.54 5.47
CA LEU A 73 -10.08 10.25 4.20
C LEU A 73 -9.58 11.70 4.39
N LEU A 74 -10.00 12.33 5.50
CA LEU A 74 -9.61 13.68 5.84
C LEU A 74 -8.13 13.78 6.26
N GLU A 75 -7.63 12.82 7.03
CA GLU A 75 -6.22 12.76 7.41
C GLU A 75 -5.35 12.45 6.19
N VAL A 76 -5.71 11.41 5.41
CA VAL A 76 -4.92 11.03 4.24
C VAL A 76 -4.85 12.18 3.23
N GLY A 77 -5.98 12.81 2.93
CA GLY A 77 -6.03 13.96 2.02
C GLY A 77 -5.33 15.21 2.56
N LYS A 78 -5.30 15.41 3.89
CA LYS A 78 -4.59 16.54 4.50
C LYS A 78 -3.08 16.33 4.47
N ASP A 79 -2.62 15.12 4.75
CA ASP A 79 -1.20 14.79 4.73
C ASP A 79 -0.69 14.89 3.29
N MET A 80 -1.43 14.34 2.32
CA MET A 80 -1.13 14.51 0.89
C MET A 80 -1.13 15.97 0.39
N ALA A 81 -1.92 16.85 1.00
CA ALA A 81 -1.96 18.27 0.67
C ALA A 81 -0.92 19.11 1.45
N SER A 82 -0.09 18.48 2.28
CA SER A 82 0.96 19.14 3.06
C SER A 82 2.15 19.47 2.16
N ASP A 83 2.62 20.73 2.17
CA ASP A 83 3.82 21.18 1.43
C ASP A 83 5.14 20.59 2.01
N ASN A 84 5.06 19.65 2.96
CA ASN A 84 6.24 18.96 3.49
C ASN A 84 6.54 17.74 2.61
N ASN A 85 7.78 17.67 2.08
CA ASN A 85 8.31 16.69 1.12
C ASN A 85 8.21 15.18 1.50
N ASP A 86 7.50 14.83 2.57
CA ASP A 86 7.51 13.51 3.21
C ASP A 86 6.07 13.05 3.51
N THR A 87 5.27 12.99 2.45
CA THR A 87 3.82 12.67 2.50
C THR A 87 3.56 11.20 2.85
N ILE A 88 4.35 10.27 2.32
CA ILE A 88 4.20 8.84 2.59
C ILE A 88 4.59 8.53 4.06
N THR A 89 5.67 9.11 4.57
CA THR A 89 6.12 8.89 5.95
C THR A 89 5.21 9.55 7.00
N GLN A 90 4.45 10.59 6.63
CA GLN A 90 3.39 11.14 7.49
C GLN A 90 2.16 10.23 7.59
N LEU A 91 1.86 9.46 6.53
CA LEU A 91 0.77 8.48 6.50
C LEU A 91 1.14 7.17 7.19
N VAL A 92 2.44 6.92 7.34
CA VAL A 92 2.96 5.87 8.19
C VAL A 92 2.99 6.38 9.63
N GLY A 93 1.95 6.02 10.37
CA GLY A 93 1.82 6.45 11.75
C GLY A 93 0.75 5.66 12.49
N ASP A 94 1.13 5.19 13.68
CA ASP A 94 0.40 4.33 14.62
C ASP A 94 0.18 2.88 14.15
N ASP A 95 0.50 1.94 15.04
CA ASP A 95 0.34 0.47 14.96
C ASP A 95 -0.98 0.05 14.25
N LYS A 96 -0.95 -0.01 12.92
CA LYS A 96 -2.16 -0.27 12.11
C LYS A 96 -2.62 -1.72 12.31
N PRO A 97 -3.92 -2.00 12.35
CA PRO A 97 -4.41 -3.38 12.45
C PRO A 97 -3.78 -4.30 11.39
N ALA A 98 -3.53 -5.58 11.74
CA ALA A 98 -3.04 -6.56 10.76
C ALA A 98 -3.97 -6.71 9.54
N SER A 99 -5.26 -6.38 9.71
CA SER A 99 -6.26 -6.40 8.63
C SER A 99 -6.24 -5.16 7.73
N SER A 100 -5.43 -4.14 8.01
CA SER A 100 -5.51 -2.84 7.33
C SER A 100 -5.37 -2.95 5.82
N ILE A 101 -4.44 -3.76 5.30
CA ILE A 101 -4.28 -3.95 3.85
C ILE A 101 -5.53 -4.60 3.23
N ASN A 102 -6.08 -5.63 3.87
CA ASN A 102 -7.30 -6.28 3.39
C ASN A 102 -8.52 -5.35 3.47
N ASP A 103 -8.60 -4.54 4.52
CA ASP A 103 -9.67 -3.55 4.69
C ASP A 103 -9.54 -2.42 3.65
N LEU A 104 -8.32 -1.98 3.30
CA LEU A 104 -8.07 -1.02 2.21
C LEU A 104 -8.42 -1.61 0.83
N ASP A 105 -8.12 -2.88 0.57
CA ASP A 105 -8.54 -3.56 -0.66
C ASP A 105 -10.06 -3.63 -0.78
N LYS A 106 -10.75 -3.90 0.33
CA LYS A 106 -12.22 -3.85 0.37
C LYS A 106 -12.73 -2.43 0.16
N ALA A 107 -12.08 -1.41 0.71
CA ALA A 107 -12.44 -0.03 0.47
C ALA A 107 -12.36 0.32 -1.02
N ALA A 108 -11.21 0.02 -1.65
CA ALA A 108 -11.00 0.22 -3.09
C ALA A 108 -12.03 -0.54 -3.92
N PHE A 109 -12.33 -1.81 -3.58
CA PHE A 109 -13.35 -2.62 -4.26
C PHE A 109 -14.74 -1.95 -4.24
N TYR A 110 -15.18 -1.44 -3.09
CA TYR A 110 -16.49 -0.80 -2.98
C TYR A 110 -16.52 0.58 -3.67
N TYR A 111 -15.42 1.34 -3.67
CA TYR A 111 -15.31 2.55 -4.50
C TYR A 111 -15.36 2.22 -6.01
N LYS A 112 -14.64 1.18 -6.44
CA LYS A 112 -14.65 0.69 -7.84
C LYS A 112 -16.04 0.24 -8.29
N LYS A 113 -16.91 -0.24 -7.39
CA LYS A 113 -18.32 -0.52 -7.71
C LYS A 113 -19.15 0.72 -8.05
N VAL A 114 -18.74 1.90 -7.61
CA VAL A 114 -19.44 3.17 -7.86
C VAL A 114 -19.04 3.74 -9.22
N VAL A 115 -17.75 3.80 -9.49
CA VAL A 115 -17.20 4.47 -10.69
C VAL A 115 -16.92 3.52 -11.85
N GLY A 116 -16.77 2.22 -11.59
CA GLY A 116 -16.31 1.21 -12.54
C GLY A 116 -14.85 0.82 -12.27
N GLU A 117 -14.51 -0.44 -12.52
CA GLU A 117 -13.24 -1.06 -12.08
C GLU A 117 -11.99 -0.37 -12.61
N ASN A 118 -12.01 0.06 -13.89
CA ASN A 118 -10.87 0.71 -14.54
C ASN A 118 -11.12 2.18 -14.86
N THR A 119 -12.28 2.72 -14.49
CA THR A 119 -12.72 4.02 -14.99
C THR A 119 -11.79 5.15 -14.56
N CYS A 120 -11.21 5.07 -13.36
CA CYS A 120 -10.24 6.06 -12.90
C CYS A 120 -8.92 6.02 -13.67
N ASN A 121 -8.41 4.82 -13.99
CA ASN A 121 -7.11 4.68 -14.65
C ASN A 121 -7.20 4.83 -16.18
N GLU A 122 -8.39 4.64 -16.75
CA GLU A 122 -8.65 4.75 -18.19
C GLU A 122 -9.23 6.10 -18.62
N ALA A 123 -9.75 6.91 -17.69
CA ALA A 123 -10.40 8.17 -18.02
C ALA A 123 -9.46 9.12 -18.79
N GLU A 124 -8.22 9.28 -18.33
CA GLU A 124 -7.22 10.08 -19.03
C GLU A 124 -6.79 9.46 -20.35
N LYS A 125 -6.50 8.15 -20.36
CA LYS A 125 -6.04 7.42 -21.54
C LYS A 125 -7.06 7.47 -22.69
N ASN A 126 -8.35 7.40 -22.35
CA ASN A 126 -9.45 7.38 -23.32
C ASN A 126 -10.10 8.75 -23.54
N GLY A 127 -9.62 9.82 -22.88
CA GLY A 127 -10.22 11.15 -22.97
C GLY A 127 -11.66 11.24 -22.43
N THR A 128 -12.00 10.37 -21.48
CA THR A 128 -13.33 10.34 -20.85
C THR A 128 -13.42 11.42 -19.77
N THR A 129 -14.44 12.28 -19.85
CA THR A 129 -14.69 13.29 -18.83
C THR A 129 -15.46 12.67 -17.66
N LEU A 130 -14.84 12.64 -16.48
CA LEU A 130 -15.49 12.26 -15.22
C LEU A 130 -16.29 13.44 -14.65
N ASP A 131 -17.46 13.16 -14.09
CA ASP A 131 -18.17 14.13 -13.26
C ASP A 131 -17.49 14.30 -11.88
N ASP A 132 -17.91 15.32 -11.12
CA ASP A 132 -17.26 15.64 -9.84
C ASP A 132 -17.39 14.51 -8.80
N ALA A 133 -18.51 13.78 -8.80
CA ALA A 133 -18.69 12.66 -7.87
C ALA A 133 -17.80 11.47 -8.25
N GLN A 134 -17.63 11.21 -9.54
CA GLN A 134 -16.70 10.20 -10.06
C GLN A 134 -15.24 10.57 -9.75
N LYS A 135 -14.88 11.85 -9.88
CA LYS A 135 -13.55 12.34 -9.48
C LYS A 135 -13.30 12.12 -8.00
N ASP A 136 -14.26 12.46 -7.13
CA ASP A 136 -14.14 12.22 -5.68
C ASP A 136 -13.90 10.72 -5.37
N VAL A 137 -14.64 9.83 -6.03
CA VAL A 137 -14.45 8.37 -5.86
C VAL A 137 -13.07 7.92 -6.36
N CYS A 138 -12.60 8.45 -7.49
CA CYS A 138 -11.25 8.15 -7.99
C CYS A 138 -10.16 8.67 -7.04
N LEU A 139 -10.35 9.85 -6.45
CA LEU A 139 -9.47 10.35 -5.39
C LEU A 139 -9.43 9.35 -4.24
N PHE A 140 -10.58 8.85 -3.76
CA PHE A 140 -10.63 7.92 -2.63
C PHE A 140 -10.01 6.55 -2.93
N ILE A 141 -10.12 6.05 -4.16
CA ILE A 141 -9.37 4.86 -4.61
C ILE A 141 -7.87 5.15 -4.49
N GLY A 142 -7.42 6.28 -5.01
CA GLY A 142 -6.03 6.70 -4.95
C GLY A 142 -5.50 6.88 -3.52
N LEU A 143 -6.27 7.51 -2.64
CA LEU A 143 -5.93 7.66 -1.22
C LEU A 143 -5.82 6.29 -0.52
N SER A 144 -6.71 5.35 -0.85
CA SER A 144 -6.65 3.98 -0.33
C SER A 144 -5.38 3.26 -0.79
N ALA A 145 -4.98 3.50 -2.04
CA ALA A 145 -3.74 2.99 -2.62
C ALA A 145 -2.50 3.51 -1.86
N VAL A 146 -2.42 4.83 -1.64
CA VAL A 146 -1.31 5.44 -0.89
C VAL A 146 -1.26 4.90 0.55
N ALA A 147 -2.41 4.79 1.21
CA ALA A 147 -2.49 4.19 2.54
C ALA A 147 -2.03 2.73 2.55
N LYS A 148 -2.32 1.96 1.50
CA LYS A 148 -1.91 0.56 1.35
C LYS A 148 -0.40 0.45 1.16
N THR A 149 0.19 1.32 0.32
CA THR A 149 1.65 1.44 0.18
C THR A 149 2.30 1.80 1.50
N ALA A 150 1.80 2.84 2.19
CA ALA A 150 2.32 3.26 3.49
C ALA A 150 2.27 2.12 4.52
N THR A 151 1.14 1.43 4.64
CA THR A 151 1.00 0.26 5.52
C THR A 151 1.99 -0.84 5.15
N THR A 152 2.21 -1.07 3.86
CA THR A 152 3.16 -2.10 3.40
C THR A 152 4.60 -1.74 3.77
N LEU A 153 4.99 -0.48 3.58
CA LEU A 153 6.32 0.00 3.98
C LEU A 153 6.52 -0.08 5.51
N ASP A 154 5.50 0.26 6.30
CA ASP A 154 5.50 0.11 7.76
C ASP A 154 5.66 -1.35 8.22
N LEU A 155 5.12 -2.31 7.46
CA LEU A 155 5.31 -3.73 7.75
C LEU A 155 6.72 -4.23 7.40
N LEU A 156 7.35 -3.61 6.40
CA LEU A 156 8.69 -4.00 5.93
C LEU A 156 9.83 -3.34 6.72
N ALA A 157 9.60 -2.17 7.30
CA ALA A 157 10.57 -1.36 8.03
C ALA A 157 10.20 -1.27 9.53
N ASP A 158 11.16 -0.94 10.39
CA ASP A 158 10.90 -0.47 11.76
C ASP A 158 10.98 1.06 11.85
N ASP A 159 11.72 1.69 10.95
CA ASP A 159 11.84 3.14 10.81
C ASP A 159 11.63 3.56 9.34
N VAL A 160 10.44 4.08 9.07
CA VAL A 160 10.08 4.54 7.73
C VAL A 160 10.81 5.82 7.29
N SER A 161 11.53 6.49 8.18
CA SER A 161 12.43 7.58 7.78
C SER A 161 13.56 7.09 6.88
N ALA A 162 13.85 5.78 6.85
CA ALA A 162 14.71 5.16 5.84
C ALA A 162 14.20 5.36 4.39
N PHE A 163 12.91 5.63 4.21
CA PHE A 163 12.34 5.98 2.90
C PHE A 163 12.30 7.50 2.63
N SER A 164 12.61 8.33 3.63
CA SER A 164 12.66 9.78 3.47
C SER A 164 13.95 10.22 2.80
N ILE A 165 13.84 10.81 1.62
CA ILE A 165 14.97 11.44 0.93
C ILE A 165 15.15 12.85 1.50
N ASP A 166 16.01 13.01 2.51
CA ASP A 166 16.39 14.35 2.95
C ASP A 166 17.22 15.03 1.85
N ASN A 167 16.60 15.94 1.11
CA ASN A 167 17.25 16.77 0.08
C ASN A 167 18.34 17.69 0.66
N ASN A 168 18.59 17.67 1.97
CA ASN A 168 19.58 18.50 2.65
C ASN A 168 20.88 17.79 3.03
N ASN A 169 21.40 16.81 2.27
CA ASN A 169 22.75 16.25 2.46
C ASN A 169 23.11 15.80 3.91
N ASN A 170 22.12 15.65 4.77
CA ASN A 170 22.24 15.03 6.08
C ASN A 170 21.51 13.71 5.93
N GLU A 171 22.17 12.77 5.27
CA GLU A 171 21.79 11.36 5.29
C GLU A 171 21.51 11.00 6.75
N SER A 172 20.24 10.73 7.07
CA SER A 172 19.92 10.05 8.32
C SER A 172 20.44 8.63 8.15
N ASN A 173 21.72 8.43 8.42
CA ASN A 173 22.45 7.15 8.40
C ASN A 173 21.95 6.21 9.51
N THR A 174 20.65 6.00 9.60
CA THR A 174 20.04 5.04 10.50
C THR A 174 19.64 3.84 9.65
N THR A 175 20.58 2.91 9.50
CA THR A 175 20.32 1.62 8.84
C THR A 175 19.16 0.92 9.53
N ASP A 176 18.06 0.75 8.81
CA ASP A 176 16.93 -0.06 9.27
C ASP A 176 17.19 -1.54 8.96
N TYR A 177 17.58 -2.29 9.98
CA TYR A 177 17.89 -3.72 9.84
C TYR A 177 16.68 -4.57 9.48
N LYS A 178 15.46 -4.18 9.85
CA LYS A 178 14.25 -4.90 9.44
C LYS A 178 13.97 -4.65 7.98
N LEU A 179 14.12 -3.42 7.50
CA LEU A 179 14.02 -3.10 6.08
C LEU A 179 15.05 -3.88 5.27
N GLN A 180 16.30 -3.93 5.74
CA GLN A 180 17.36 -4.72 5.12
C GLN A 180 17.04 -6.23 5.13
N ALA A 181 16.50 -6.75 6.24
CA ALA A 181 16.08 -8.15 6.32
C ALA A 181 14.94 -8.46 5.34
N SER A 182 13.95 -7.56 5.24
CA SER A 182 12.83 -7.65 4.30
C SER A 182 13.33 -7.64 2.86
N ALA A 183 14.25 -6.73 2.52
CA ALA A 183 14.87 -6.65 1.19
C ALA A 183 15.60 -7.95 0.82
N CYS A 184 16.41 -8.47 1.75
CA CYS A 184 17.07 -9.77 1.61
C CYS A 184 16.09 -10.94 1.45
N ALA A 185 14.98 -10.95 2.19
CA ALA A 185 13.96 -11.99 2.07
C ALA A 185 13.27 -11.95 0.70
N MET A 186 12.96 -10.75 0.20
CA MET A 186 12.34 -10.55 -1.12
C MET A 186 13.28 -10.99 -2.24
N GLN A 187 14.55 -10.57 -2.21
CA GLN A 187 15.55 -11.01 -3.18
C GLN A 187 15.74 -12.53 -3.14
N PHE A 188 15.83 -13.11 -1.95
CA PHE A 188 15.97 -14.56 -1.78
C PHE A 188 14.79 -15.34 -2.38
N ALA A 189 13.56 -14.82 -2.20
CA ALA A 189 12.36 -15.41 -2.78
C ALA A 189 12.38 -15.31 -4.32
N PHE A 190 12.72 -14.13 -4.83
CA PHE A 190 12.78 -13.82 -6.27
C PHE A 190 13.82 -14.68 -7.00
N ASP A 191 15.04 -14.80 -6.45
CA ASP A 191 16.11 -15.64 -7.01
C ASP A 191 15.75 -17.14 -7.01
N ASN A 192 14.75 -17.52 -6.21
CA ASN A 192 14.23 -18.88 -6.05
C ASN A 192 15.31 -19.94 -5.73
N ASN A 193 16.45 -19.52 -5.15
CA ASN A 193 17.59 -20.39 -4.89
C ASN A 193 17.74 -20.75 -3.41
N LEU A 194 17.03 -21.79 -2.98
CA LEU A 194 17.05 -22.27 -1.58
C LEU A 194 18.42 -22.80 -1.10
N SER A 195 19.39 -22.96 -2.00
CA SER A 195 20.74 -23.40 -1.62
C SER A 195 21.65 -22.26 -1.16
N VAL A 196 21.25 -21.01 -1.40
CA VAL A 196 21.98 -19.83 -0.93
C VAL A 196 21.80 -19.72 0.59
N THR A 197 22.90 -19.61 1.31
CA THR A 197 22.91 -19.46 2.79
C THR A 197 23.39 -18.09 3.25
N SER A 198 23.93 -17.28 2.32
CA SER A 198 24.35 -15.91 2.60
C SER A 198 24.46 -15.07 1.31
N SER A 199 24.14 -13.78 1.41
CA SER A 199 24.49 -12.73 0.45
C SER A 199 25.61 -11.86 1.03
N ASP A 200 25.93 -10.71 0.44
CA ASP A 200 26.87 -9.76 1.05
C ASP A 200 26.33 -9.23 2.39
N ASP A 201 25.04 -8.94 2.44
CA ASP A 201 24.38 -8.23 3.54
C ASP A 201 23.70 -9.14 4.57
N CYS A 202 23.27 -10.35 4.16
CA CYS A 202 22.42 -11.21 4.96
C CYS A 202 22.89 -12.66 4.99
N THR A 203 22.41 -13.39 5.99
CA THR A 203 22.47 -14.85 6.08
C THR A 203 21.06 -15.42 6.14
N PHE A 204 20.88 -16.57 5.51
CA PHE A 204 19.58 -17.18 5.28
C PHE A 204 19.51 -18.54 5.98
N GLN A 205 18.47 -18.76 6.77
CA GLN A 205 18.14 -20.07 7.33
C GLN A 205 16.72 -20.45 6.93
N VAL A 206 16.61 -21.32 5.93
CA VAL A 206 15.34 -21.89 5.48
C VAL A 206 14.97 -23.07 6.38
N ALA A 207 13.73 -23.10 6.87
CA ALA A 207 13.26 -24.22 7.67
C ALA A 207 13.24 -25.53 6.84
N PRO A 208 13.56 -26.69 7.46
CA PRO A 208 13.58 -27.96 6.74
C PRO A 208 12.19 -28.45 6.33
N GLN A 209 11.13 -27.94 6.97
CA GLN A 209 9.75 -28.34 6.76
C GLN A 209 8.87 -27.13 6.45
N ASP A 210 7.87 -27.35 5.62
CA ASP A 210 6.79 -26.40 5.41
C ASP A 210 5.89 -26.33 6.65
N VAL A 211 5.28 -25.17 6.86
CA VAL A 211 4.20 -24.97 7.83
C VAL A 211 2.88 -24.82 7.08
N THR A 212 1.84 -25.50 7.55
CA THR A 212 0.48 -25.33 7.07
C THR A 212 -0.31 -24.52 8.07
N PHE A 213 -0.91 -23.42 7.63
CA PHE A 213 -1.86 -22.66 8.42
C PHE A 213 -3.24 -23.26 8.24
N THR A 214 -3.81 -23.86 9.31
CA THR A 214 -4.94 -24.77 9.16
C THR A 214 -6.24 -24.09 8.79
N LEU A 215 -6.43 -22.83 9.18
CA LEU A 215 -7.63 -22.06 8.86
C LEU A 215 -7.67 -21.60 7.39
N THR A 216 -6.53 -21.24 6.82
CA THR A 216 -6.44 -20.84 5.41
C THR A 216 -6.13 -21.99 4.46
N HIS A 217 -5.66 -23.12 5.00
CA HIS A 217 -5.06 -24.24 4.26
C HIS A 217 -3.84 -23.84 3.42
N ARG A 218 -3.23 -22.68 3.70
CA ARG A 218 -2.04 -22.23 2.99
C ARG A 218 -0.78 -22.86 3.57
N VAL A 219 0.16 -23.12 2.68
CA VAL A 219 1.44 -23.75 3.01
C VAL A 219 2.54 -22.75 2.73
N TYR A 220 3.44 -22.58 3.69
CA TYR A 220 4.60 -21.69 3.55
C TYR A 220 5.87 -22.40 3.97
N ARG A 221 6.99 -21.91 3.44
CA ARG A 221 8.32 -22.27 3.92
C ARG A 221 8.84 -21.15 4.83
N PRO A 222 8.99 -21.39 6.15
CA PRO A 222 9.56 -20.39 7.04
C PRO A 222 11.01 -20.06 6.65
N LEU A 223 11.33 -18.77 6.66
CA LEU A 223 12.65 -18.22 6.38
C LEU A 223 13.08 -17.36 7.56
N VAL A 224 14.30 -17.55 8.03
CA VAL A 224 14.93 -16.67 9.02
C VAL A 224 16.06 -15.93 8.34
N ILE A 225 16.04 -14.60 8.45
CA ILE A 225 17.07 -13.69 7.97
C ILE A 225 17.84 -13.14 9.16
N HIS A 226 19.16 -13.12 9.00
CA HIS A 226 20.04 -12.41 9.90
C HIS A 226 20.91 -11.43 9.11
N VAL A 227 20.82 -10.15 9.46
CA VAL A 227 21.56 -9.05 8.83
C VAL A 227 22.95 -8.97 9.44
N LYS A 228 23.99 -9.05 8.61
CA LYS A 228 25.37 -9.22 9.10
C LYS A 228 25.92 -8.02 9.86
N ASN A 229 25.40 -6.82 9.57
CA ASN A 229 25.82 -5.58 10.19
C ASN A 229 24.89 -5.15 11.35
N ASP A 230 23.92 -5.99 11.74
CA ASP A 230 23.07 -5.72 12.90
C ASP A 230 23.93 -5.75 14.17
N GLU A 231 24.03 -4.60 14.85
CA GLU A 231 24.79 -4.46 16.10
C GLU A 231 24.29 -5.44 17.18
N ASN A 232 23.02 -5.82 17.11
CA ASN A 232 22.44 -6.88 17.91
C ASN A 232 22.41 -8.18 17.11
N LEU A 233 23.56 -8.86 17.08
CA LEU A 233 23.78 -10.13 16.36
C LEU A 233 22.81 -11.28 16.74
N SER A 234 21.91 -11.07 17.70
CA SER A 234 20.88 -12.02 18.13
C SER A 234 19.52 -11.78 17.47
N ASN A 235 19.35 -10.68 16.74
CA ASN A 235 18.12 -10.38 16.02
C ASN A 235 17.94 -11.35 14.85
N ASN A 236 16.81 -12.04 14.87
CA ASN A 236 16.36 -12.90 13.79
C ASN A 236 15.06 -12.32 13.26
N TYR A 237 15.02 -12.08 11.95
CA TYR A 237 13.83 -11.61 11.27
C TYR A 237 13.17 -12.80 10.59
N HIS A 238 11.91 -13.05 10.90
CA HIS A 238 11.18 -14.22 10.45
C HIS A 238 10.21 -13.85 9.33
N PHE A 239 10.25 -14.60 8.24
CA PHE A 239 9.41 -14.42 7.06
C PHE A 239 8.78 -15.74 6.64
N LEU A 240 7.76 -15.65 5.79
CA LEU A 240 7.12 -16.80 5.15
C LEU A 240 7.32 -16.70 3.64
N LEU A 241 7.92 -17.74 3.05
CA LEU A 241 7.98 -17.89 1.61
C LEU A 241 6.72 -18.59 1.12
N THR A 242 6.09 -18.04 0.08
CA THR A 242 4.98 -18.69 -0.60
C THR A 242 5.47 -19.95 -1.32
N GLN A 243 4.58 -20.94 -1.47
CA GLN A 243 4.91 -22.09 -2.31
C GLN A 243 4.89 -21.69 -3.79
N GLU A 244 5.73 -22.39 -4.54
CA GLU A 244 5.83 -22.26 -5.98
C GLU A 244 4.66 -23.03 -6.59
N ASP A 245 3.67 -22.30 -7.11
CA ASP A 245 2.62 -22.95 -7.89
C ASP A 245 3.14 -23.23 -9.30
N ASN A 246 2.97 -24.49 -9.74
CA ASN A 246 3.50 -25.13 -10.95
C ASN A 246 3.19 -24.43 -12.30
N LEU A 247 2.66 -23.20 -12.31
CA LEU A 247 2.12 -22.57 -13.51
C LEU A 247 2.83 -21.31 -13.98
N THR A 248 3.46 -20.47 -13.15
CA THR A 248 4.23 -19.29 -13.62
C THR A 248 4.86 -18.42 -12.52
N HIS A 249 4.51 -18.61 -11.25
CA HIS A 249 4.91 -17.66 -10.20
C HIS A 249 6.27 -18.01 -9.59
N THR A 250 7.21 -17.06 -9.68
CA THR A 250 8.36 -16.96 -8.78
C THR A 250 7.88 -17.01 -7.34
N ARG A 251 8.66 -17.63 -6.44
CA ARG A 251 8.34 -17.54 -5.01
C ARG A 251 8.38 -16.09 -4.58
N SER A 252 7.53 -15.76 -3.62
CA SER A 252 7.50 -14.43 -3.02
C SER A 252 7.50 -14.53 -1.50
N THR A 253 7.62 -13.38 -0.85
CA THR A 253 7.46 -13.27 0.60
C THR A 253 6.02 -12.90 0.90
N ALA A 254 5.35 -13.70 1.72
CA ALA A 254 4.05 -13.29 2.26
C ALA A 254 4.26 -12.10 3.18
N LEU A 255 3.36 -11.13 3.11
CA LEU A 255 3.39 -9.98 3.99
C LEU A 255 2.91 -10.42 5.38
N THR A 256 3.72 -10.16 6.41
CA THR A 256 3.48 -10.65 7.77
C THR A 256 3.46 -9.52 8.76
N LYS A 257 2.69 -9.69 9.84
CA LYS A 257 2.70 -8.85 11.02
C LYS A 257 2.72 -9.72 12.26
N ASP A 258 3.52 -9.40 13.27
CA ASP A 258 3.61 -10.19 14.51
C ASP A 258 3.95 -11.68 14.26
N TYR A 259 3.76 -12.48 15.29
CA TYR A 259 3.93 -13.92 15.28
C TYR A 259 2.65 -14.61 15.68
N CYS A 260 2.32 -15.76 15.11
CA CYS A 260 1.15 -16.51 15.51
C CYS A 260 1.34 -18.02 15.47
N THR A 261 0.42 -18.69 16.14
CA THR A 261 0.19 -20.12 15.99
C THR A 261 -0.39 -20.40 14.60
N ASN A 262 -0.03 -21.55 14.02
CA ASN A 262 -0.48 -21.93 12.69
C ASN A 262 -1.91 -22.53 12.67
N ASP A 263 -2.51 -22.79 13.83
CA ASP A 263 -3.81 -23.42 13.96
C ASP A 263 -4.99 -22.42 14.04
N ASP A 264 -4.81 -21.31 14.75
CA ASP A 264 -5.87 -20.34 15.02
C ASP A 264 -5.51 -18.87 14.80
N PHE A 265 -4.30 -18.57 14.29
CA PHE A 265 -3.79 -17.22 14.11
C PHE A 265 -3.73 -16.37 15.40
N THR A 266 -3.62 -16.99 16.58
CA THR A 266 -3.42 -16.22 17.82
C THR A 266 -2.11 -15.42 17.74
N ARG A 267 -2.20 -14.08 17.72
CA ARG A 267 -1.06 -13.17 17.50
C ARG A 267 -0.30 -12.81 18.78
N PHE A 268 1.00 -12.67 18.64
CA PHE A 268 1.97 -12.31 19.66
C PHE A 268 2.99 -11.33 19.07
N PRO A 269 3.27 -10.20 19.75
CA PRO A 269 4.19 -9.18 19.22
C PRO A 269 5.66 -9.62 19.24
N THR A 270 5.98 -10.74 19.89
CA THR A 270 7.35 -11.23 20.04
C THR A 270 7.44 -12.71 19.70
N TYR A 271 8.52 -13.08 19.01
CA TYR A 271 8.78 -14.46 18.65
C TYR A 271 8.98 -15.35 19.88
N LYS A 272 8.42 -16.55 19.81
CA LYS A 272 8.65 -17.65 20.76
C LYS A 272 8.68 -18.96 19.98
N GLU A 273 9.35 -19.96 20.55
CA GLU A 273 9.36 -21.31 19.98
C GLU A 273 7.92 -21.81 19.80
N GLY A 274 7.63 -22.34 18.61
CA GLY A 274 6.28 -22.79 18.21
C GLY A 274 5.40 -21.71 17.58
N LEU A 275 5.89 -20.47 17.45
CA LEU A 275 5.22 -19.41 16.68
C LEU A 275 5.88 -19.23 15.30
N TYR A 276 5.12 -18.68 14.36
CA TYR A 276 5.55 -18.37 13.01
C TYR A 276 5.28 -16.89 12.71
N ALA A 277 6.02 -16.29 11.78
CA ALA A 277 5.63 -14.97 11.27
C ALA A 277 4.19 -15.06 10.76
N CYS A 278 3.32 -14.13 11.17
CA CYS A 278 1.89 -14.29 10.95
C CYS A 278 1.46 -13.59 9.65
N PRO A 279 0.96 -14.31 8.63
CA PRO A 279 0.51 -13.68 7.40
C PRO A 279 -0.65 -12.73 7.70
N ILE A 280 -0.70 -11.60 7.00
CA ILE A 280 -1.79 -10.61 7.20
C ILE A 280 -3.12 -11.09 6.62
N ASN A 281 -3.07 -12.00 5.64
CA ASN A 281 -4.26 -12.57 5.03
C ASN A 281 -4.61 -13.93 5.64
N GLU A 282 -5.57 -13.90 6.56
CA GLU A 282 -6.09 -15.06 7.29
C GLU A 282 -7.34 -15.67 6.63
N ASN A 283 -7.74 -15.17 5.45
CA ASN A 283 -8.95 -15.63 4.76
C ASN A 283 -8.61 -16.68 3.69
N PRO A 284 -9.15 -17.91 3.78
CA PRO A 284 -8.90 -18.96 2.79
C PRO A 284 -9.38 -18.62 1.37
N LEU A 285 -10.29 -17.66 1.22
CA LEU A 285 -10.90 -17.31 -0.07
C LEU A 285 -10.22 -16.15 -0.79
N GLN A 286 -9.29 -15.46 -0.13
CA GLN A 286 -8.54 -14.36 -0.74
C GLN A 286 -7.22 -14.88 -1.31
N GLU A 287 -6.64 -14.16 -2.26
CA GLU A 287 -5.29 -14.46 -2.76
C GLU A 287 -4.22 -14.05 -1.75
N GLU A 288 -3.06 -14.68 -1.78
CA GLU A 288 -1.97 -14.33 -0.87
C GLU A 288 -1.53 -12.88 -1.07
N THR A 289 -1.32 -12.17 0.04
CA THR A 289 -0.82 -10.80 -0.02
C THR A 289 0.69 -10.83 0.13
N THR A 290 1.40 -10.55 -0.96
CA THR A 290 2.87 -10.54 -0.98
C THR A 290 3.41 -9.12 -0.86
N SER A 291 4.57 -8.97 -0.23
CA SER A 291 5.19 -7.66 0.00
C SER A 291 5.45 -6.91 -1.31
N VAL A 292 5.93 -7.62 -2.33
CA VAL A 292 6.22 -7.04 -3.65
C VAL A 292 4.94 -6.83 -4.45
N GLY A 293 4.02 -7.81 -4.43
CA GLY A 293 2.76 -7.74 -5.18
C GLY A 293 1.93 -6.52 -4.80
N VAL A 294 1.81 -6.22 -3.50
CA VAL A 294 1.09 -5.02 -3.05
C VAL A 294 1.69 -3.73 -3.60
N LEU A 295 3.02 -3.61 -3.59
CA LEU A 295 3.71 -2.43 -4.07
C LEU A 295 3.61 -2.30 -5.59
N THR A 296 3.79 -3.39 -6.35
CA THR A 296 3.66 -3.38 -7.82
C THR A 296 2.22 -3.07 -8.23
N ASP A 297 1.22 -3.70 -7.62
CA ASP A 297 -0.20 -3.47 -7.95
C ASP A 297 -0.61 -2.02 -7.69
N THR A 298 -0.16 -1.47 -6.56
CA THR A 298 -0.46 -0.10 -6.18
C THR A 298 0.19 0.90 -7.12
N LEU A 299 1.47 0.68 -7.46
CA LEU A 299 2.24 1.54 -8.36
C LEU A 299 1.72 1.49 -9.80
N ASN A 300 1.28 0.33 -10.28
CA ASN A 300 0.83 0.16 -11.66
C ASN A 300 -0.64 0.49 -11.91
N GLY A 301 -1.44 0.59 -10.84
CA GLY A 301 -2.88 0.82 -10.97
C GLY A 301 -3.36 1.99 -10.13
N ASP A 302 -3.56 1.73 -8.84
CA ASP A 302 -4.48 2.53 -8.04
C ASP A 302 -3.92 3.92 -7.68
N ILE A 303 -2.60 4.15 -7.70
CA ILE A 303 -2.02 5.46 -7.41
C ILE A 303 -2.30 6.52 -8.49
N ASP A 304 -2.50 6.10 -9.75
CA ASP A 304 -2.81 7.00 -10.87
C ASP A 304 -4.23 7.57 -10.79
N SER A 305 -5.11 6.93 -10.01
CA SER A 305 -6.45 7.43 -9.73
C SER A 305 -6.42 8.78 -8.99
N ILE A 306 -5.34 9.09 -8.25
CA ILE A 306 -5.12 10.41 -7.62
C ILE A 306 -4.97 11.48 -8.70
N ILE A 307 -4.11 11.22 -9.69
CA ILE A 307 -3.81 12.16 -10.78
C ILE A 307 -5.09 12.46 -11.55
N THR A 308 -5.89 11.44 -11.85
CA THR A 308 -7.15 11.58 -12.56
C THR A 308 -8.14 12.50 -11.85
N ALA A 309 -8.20 12.44 -10.51
CA ALA A 309 -9.08 13.27 -9.69
C ALA A 309 -8.48 14.61 -9.27
N ALA A 310 -7.17 14.80 -9.44
CA ALA A 310 -6.46 15.97 -8.96
C ALA A 310 -6.96 17.26 -9.65
N PRO A 311 -7.22 18.33 -8.89
CA PRO A 311 -7.51 19.62 -9.47
C PRO A 311 -6.29 20.15 -10.21
N GLU A 312 -6.54 20.80 -11.35
CA GLU A 312 -5.53 21.57 -12.05
C GLU A 312 -5.21 22.87 -11.28
N ASP A 313 -3.94 23.24 -11.24
CA ASP A 313 -3.49 24.52 -10.73
C ASP A 313 -3.74 25.64 -11.76
N ASN A 314 -3.31 26.86 -11.45
CA ASN A 314 -3.55 28.01 -12.35
C ASN A 314 -2.77 27.93 -13.68
N ASN A 315 -1.85 26.97 -13.81
CA ASN A 315 -1.08 26.71 -15.01
C ASN A 315 -1.64 25.51 -15.81
N GLY A 316 -2.72 24.88 -15.33
CA GLY A 316 -3.31 23.69 -15.93
C GLY A 316 -2.63 22.39 -15.52
N GLU A 317 -1.82 22.40 -14.45
CA GLU A 317 -1.07 21.22 -13.99
C GLU A 317 -1.80 20.52 -12.85
N LYS A 318 -1.87 19.19 -12.87
CA LYS A 318 -2.57 18.43 -11.83
C LYS A 318 -1.76 18.40 -10.54
N ILE A 319 -2.40 18.77 -9.44
CA ILE A 319 -1.76 18.79 -8.12
C ILE A 319 -1.44 17.35 -7.68
N GLY A 320 -0.16 17.06 -7.43
CA GLY A 320 0.32 15.75 -6.98
C GLY A 320 0.80 14.81 -8.10
N GLU A 321 0.63 15.19 -9.37
CA GLU A 321 1.16 14.43 -10.52
C GLU A 321 2.68 14.29 -10.48
N ASP A 322 3.37 15.38 -10.14
CA ASP A 322 4.82 15.41 -10.00
C ASP A 322 5.32 14.47 -8.89
N ASP A 323 4.60 14.37 -7.77
CA ASP A 323 5.00 13.52 -6.63
C ASP A 323 4.80 12.04 -6.94
N VAL A 324 3.67 11.68 -7.57
CA VAL A 324 3.42 10.30 -8.00
C VAL A 324 4.42 9.88 -9.08
N THR A 325 4.66 10.74 -10.07
CA THR A 325 5.61 10.47 -11.16
C THR A 325 7.04 10.35 -10.63
N LYS A 326 7.44 11.26 -9.72
CA LYS A 326 8.74 11.18 -9.06
C LYS A 326 8.88 9.89 -8.26
N PHE A 327 7.89 9.51 -7.47
CA PHE A 327 7.95 8.27 -6.69
C PHE A 327 8.09 7.03 -7.59
N LYS A 328 7.29 6.94 -8.66
CA LYS A 328 7.44 5.88 -9.68
C LYS A 328 8.84 5.89 -10.32
N CYS A 329 9.38 7.08 -10.57
CA CYS A 329 10.72 7.25 -11.12
C CYS A 329 11.81 6.74 -10.16
N ASP A 330 11.70 7.10 -8.88
CA ASP A 330 12.62 6.66 -7.85
C ASP A 330 12.61 5.12 -7.74
N VAL A 331 11.43 4.48 -7.84
CA VAL A 331 11.30 3.01 -7.79
C VAL A 331 12.04 2.31 -8.95
N ILE A 332 12.03 2.89 -10.14
CA ILE A 332 12.75 2.31 -11.28
C ILE A 332 14.20 2.81 -11.40
N ASN A 333 14.74 3.40 -10.34
CA ASN A 333 16.07 4.02 -10.30
C ASN A 333 16.30 5.05 -11.44
N GLY A 334 15.26 5.77 -11.80
CA GLY A 334 15.32 6.86 -12.77
C GLY A 334 15.70 8.20 -12.14
N GLU A 335 16.02 9.18 -12.99
CA GLU A 335 16.23 10.57 -12.61
C GLU A 335 14.98 11.38 -12.99
N TYR A 336 14.30 11.92 -11.97
CA TYR A 336 13.14 12.78 -12.19
C TYR A 336 13.57 14.21 -12.55
N ASN A 337 13.28 14.63 -13.78
CA ASN A 337 13.55 15.99 -14.22
C ASN A 337 12.38 16.91 -13.82
N LYS A 338 12.60 17.78 -12.83
CA LYS A 338 11.57 18.73 -12.35
C LYS A 338 11.14 19.75 -13.41
N ASP A 339 11.99 20.08 -14.38
CA ASP A 339 11.67 21.10 -15.39
C ASP A 339 10.80 20.51 -16.52
N THR A 340 11.04 19.25 -16.90
CA THR A 340 10.25 18.56 -17.93
C THR A 340 9.15 17.66 -17.36
N LYS A 341 9.17 17.41 -16.04
CA LYS A 341 8.28 16.49 -15.31
C LYS A 341 8.35 15.05 -15.82
N GLU A 342 9.47 14.69 -16.43
CA GLU A 342 9.67 13.36 -16.99
C GLU A 342 10.59 12.54 -16.11
N CYS A 343 10.29 11.25 -16.01
CA CYS A 343 11.24 10.28 -15.51
C CYS A 343 12.20 9.86 -16.61
N ILE A 344 13.51 9.99 -16.37
CA ILE A 344 14.55 9.60 -17.33
C ILE A 344 15.28 8.39 -16.76
N VAL A 345 15.33 7.29 -17.51
CA VAL A 345 16.14 6.12 -17.14
C VAL A 345 17.36 6.04 -18.04
N THR A 346 18.51 5.81 -17.43
CA THR A 346 19.75 5.48 -18.17
C THR A 346 19.88 3.97 -18.24
N THR A 347 19.82 3.43 -19.44
CA THR A 347 20.03 2.00 -19.70
C THR A 347 21.52 1.62 -19.60
N GLU A 348 21.81 0.32 -19.49
CA GLU A 348 23.19 -0.21 -19.46
C GLU A 348 24.04 0.21 -20.68
N ASP A 349 23.39 0.51 -21.81
CA ASP A 349 24.02 1.00 -23.03
C ASP A 349 24.29 2.52 -23.01
N ASN A 350 24.17 3.19 -21.85
CA ASN A 350 24.25 4.64 -21.67
C ASN A 350 23.24 5.42 -22.53
N GLN A 351 22.13 4.81 -22.91
CA GLN A 351 21.03 5.52 -23.56
C GLN A 351 20.06 6.04 -22.50
N THR A 352 19.80 7.35 -22.54
CA THR A 352 18.79 8.01 -21.74
C THR A 352 17.49 8.12 -22.53
N ALA A 353 16.39 7.67 -21.94
CA ALA A 353 15.07 7.79 -22.55
C ALA A 353 14.04 8.18 -21.49
N PRO A 354 13.05 9.03 -21.85
CA PRO A 354 11.91 9.28 -20.98
C PRO A 354 11.08 7.99 -20.84
N VAL A 355 10.55 7.76 -19.65
CA VAL A 355 9.66 6.65 -19.34
C VAL A 355 8.22 7.13 -19.37
N ASP A 356 7.40 6.47 -20.20
CA ASP A 356 5.95 6.63 -20.18
C ASP A 356 5.32 5.53 -19.32
N PHE A 357 4.96 5.87 -18.08
CA PHE A 357 4.28 4.95 -17.16
C PHE A 357 2.87 4.55 -17.62
N ASN A 358 2.31 5.17 -18.67
CA ASN A 358 1.08 4.68 -19.29
C ASN A 358 1.29 3.47 -20.20
N GLN A 359 2.53 3.23 -20.64
CA GLN A 359 2.92 2.19 -21.59
C GLN A 359 3.81 1.11 -20.99
N ARG A 360 4.25 1.30 -19.75
CA ARG A 360 5.15 0.39 -19.04
C ARG A 360 4.71 0.22 -17.60
N GLU A 361 4.63 -1.03 -17.19
CA GLU A 361 4.43 -1.43 -15.79
C GLU A 361 5.78 -1.52 -15.07
N ILE A 362 5.78 -1.15 -13.80
CA ILE A 362 6.85 -1.38 -12.84
C ILE A 362 6.84 -2.86 -12.45
N THR A 363 8.00 -3.49 -12.53
CA THR A 363 8.19 -4.92 -12.29
C THR A 363 8.52 -5.22 -10.84
N GLU A 364 8.34 -6.48 -10.43
CA GLU A 364 8.76 -6.97 -9.11
C GLU A 364 10.26 -6.73 -8.85
N GLU A 365 11.10 -6.97 -9.86
CA GLU A 365 12.55 -6.81 -9.77
C GLU A 365 12.95 -5.36 -9.47
N GLU A 366 12.27 -4.39 -10.09
CA GLU A 366 12.50 -2.96 -9.87
C GLU A 366 12.12 -2.53 -8.46
N VAL A 367 10.97 -3.00 -7.96
CA VAL A 367 10.56 -2.75 -6.57
C VAL A 367 11.57 -3.35 -5.58
N ILE A 368 12.01 -4.59 -5.80
CA ILE A 368 13.01 -5.24 -4.95
C ILE A 368 14.34 -4.46 -4.98
N SER A 369 14.77 -4.03 -6.16
CA SER A 369 15.98 -3.21 -6.35
C SER A 369 15.91 -1.89 -5.58
N TYR A 370 14.78 -1.18 -5.68
CA TYR A 370 14.54 0.07 -4.94
C TYR A 370 14.57 -0.14 -3.42
N ILE A 371 13.90 -1.18 -2.92
CA ILE A 371 13.90 -1.46 -1.47
C ILE A 371 15.31 -1.83 -1.00
N ASN A 372 16.05 -2.61 -1.80
CA ASN A 372 17.45 -2.94 -1.52
C ASN A 372 18.34 -1.69 -1.46
N SER A 373 18.18 -0.73 -2.36
CA SER A 373 18.99 0.51 -2.32
C SER A 373 18.68 1.33 -1.07
N ARG A 374 17.38 1.50 -0.72
CA ARG A 374 16.95 2.23 0.47
C ARG A 374 17.36 1.57 1.79
N SER A 375 17.56 0.25 1.80
CA SER A 375 18.02 -0.45 3.00
C SER A 375 19.51 -0.28 3.30
N LYS A 376 20.28 0.28 2.35
CA LYS A 376 21.75 0.40 2.42
C LYS A 376 22.24 1.83 2.65
N ASP A 377 21.39 2.80 2.33
CA ASP A 377 21.54 4.21 2.70
C ASP A 377 21.27 4.37 4.20
#